data_AF-A0A975QLY0-F1
#
_entry.id   AF-A0A975QLY0-F1
#
_cell.length_a   1.000
_cell.length_b   1.000
_cell.length_c   1.000
_cell.angle_alpha   90.00
_cell.angle_beta   90.00
_cell.angle_gamma   90.00
#
_symmetry.space_group_name_H-M   'P 1'
#
loop_
_entity.id
_entity.type
_entity.pdbx_description
1 polymer ?
#
loop_
_entity_poly.entity_id
_entity_poly.type
_entity_poly.pdbx_seq_one_letter_code
_entity_poly.pdbx_strand_id
1 'polypeptide(L)'
;MIVLSGRAELGPRALGHRSILAPATDASMKKVLNRIKDREDYRPVAPVCLEHRAPEVFSPGTPDPYMIFDHGTRPGWADKVPAIVHLDGTARLQTVNERQSPLVHRLLTAYERLSGIPLLCNTSANHKGRGFFPDVASAAAWGGVGAIWSDGRLYQPA
;
A
#
# COMPACT_ATOMS: atom_id res chain seq x y z
N MET A 1 -7.59 2.70 -4.25
CA MET A 1 -7.66 2.29 -5.68
C MET A 1 -6.90 0.99 -5.88
N ILE A 2 -7.24 0.21 -6.90
CA ILE A 2 -6.39 -0.90 -7.34
C ILE A 2 -5.32 -0.41 -8.31
N VAL A 3 -4.09 -0.78 -7.98
CA VAL A 3 -2.81 -0.91 -8.69
C VAL A 3 -2.66 -2.11 -9.63
N LEU A 4 -2.91 -2.05 -10.95
CA LEU A 4 -2.53 -3.13 -11.88
C LEU A 4 -1.56 -2.62 -12.96
N SER A 5 -0.25 -2.69 -12.72
CA SER A 5 0.73 -2.23 -13.71
C SER A 5 1.76 -3.29 -14.05
N GLY A 6 2.11 -3.39 -15.33
CA GLY A 6 3.16 -4.28 -15.83
C GLY A 6 3.06 -5.73 -15.34
N ARG A 7 4.22 -6.35 -15.11
CA ARG A 7 4.35 -7.72 -14.60
C ARG A 7 3.98 -7.78 -13.13
N ALA A 8 3.30 -8.86 -12.74
CA ALA A 8 3.01 -9.16 -11.34
C ALA A 8 4.29 -9.54 -10.58
N GLU A 9 4.28 -9.26 -9.28
CA GLU A 9 5.34 -9.65 -8.35
C GLU A 9 5.40 -11.16 -8.16
N LEU A 10 6.60 -11.69 -7.90
CA LEU A 10 6.78 -13.07 -7.46
C LEU A 10 6.73 -13.15 -5.94
N GLY A 11 5.91 -14.05 -5.41
CA GLY A 11 5.77 -14.29 -3.98
C GLY A 11 4.44 -13.76 -3.40
N PRO A 12 4.28 -13.82 -2.07
CA PRO A 12 2.99 -13.57 -1.42
C PRO A 12 2.67 -12.08 -1.20
N ARG A 13 3.62 -11.17 -1.50
CA ARG A 13 3.50 -9.73 -1.23
C ARG A 13 3.20 -8.97 -2.52
N ALA A 14 2.22 -8.09 -2.46
CA ALA A 14 2.05 -7.07 -3.48
C ALA A 14 3.01 -5.91 -3.15
N LEU A 15 3.84 -5.52 -4.11
CA LEU A 15 4.90 -4.51 -3.98
C LEU A 15 4.62 -3.30 -4.89
N GLY A 16 3.35 -3.07 -5.24
CA GLY A 16 2.88 -1.90 -5.98
C GLY A 16 2.31 -2.19 -7.38
N HIS A 17 2.49 -3.38 -7.93
CA HIS A 17 2.08 -3.74 -9.29
C HIS A 17 0.75 -4.51 -9.32
N ARG A 18 0.42 -5.23 -8.25
CA ARG A 18 -0.89 -5.87 -8.00
C ARG A 18 -1.42 -5.51 -6.61
N SER A 19 -1.59 -4.21 -6.38
CA SER A 19 -1.80 -3.65 -5.04
C SER A 19 -3.13 -2.91 -4.91
N ILE A 20 -3.67 -2.85 -3.70
CA ILE A 20 -4.71 -1.89 -3.33
C ILE A 20 -4.01 -0.83 -2.49
N LEU A 21 -4.04 0.40 -2.99
CA LEU A 21 -3.41 1.55 -2.36
C LEU A 21 -4.48 2.48 -1.77
N ALA A 22 -4.25 2.95 -0.54
CA ALA A 22 -5.18 3.82 0.17
C ALA A 22 -4.44 4.80 1.10
N PRO A 23 -5.02 5.98 1.41
CA PRO A 23 -4.47 6.91 2.39
C PRO A 23 -4.32 6.27 3.78
N ALA A 24 -3.18 6.49 4.43
CA ALA A 24 -2.92 5.95 5.77
C ALA A 24 -3.37 6.86 6.93
N THR A 25 -3.92 8.04 6.62
CA THR A 25 -4.15 9.15 7.55
C THR A 25 -5.37 8.98 8.45
N ASP A 26 -6.25 8.03 8.16
CA ASP A 26 -7.43 7.72 8.96
C ASP A 26 -7.34 6.29 9.51
N ALA A 27 -7.47 6.14 10.83
CA ALA A 27 -7.45 4.85 11.52
C ALA A 27 -8.56 3.89 11.02
N SER A 28 -9.68 4.44 10.54
CA SER A 28 -10.77 3.67 9.96
C SER A 28 -10.36 2.92 8.69
N MET A 29 -9.35 3.42 7.97
CA MET A 29 -8.90 2.83 6.69
C MET A 29 -8.41 1.39 6.87
N LYS A 30 -7.77 1.05 8.00
CA LYS A 30 -7.39 -0.33 8.31
C LYS A 30 -8.60 -1.27 8.31
N LYS A 31 -9.70 -0.84 8.94
CA LYS A 31 -10.95 -1.61 8.99
C LYS A 31 -11.59 -1.72 7.61
N VAL A 32 -11.59 -0.64 6.83
CA VAL A 32 -12.09 -0.65 5.44
C VAL A 32 -11.31 -1.65 4.60
N LEU A 33 -9.97 -1.58 4.64
CA LEU A 33 -9.10 -2.50 3.91
C LEU A 33 -9.28 -3.95 4.39
N ASN A 34 -9.40 -4.21 5.68
CA ASN A 34 -9.63 -5.58 6.16
C ASN A 34 -11.01 -6.11 5.73
N ARG A 35 -12.06 -5.27 5.80
CA ARG A 35 -13.40 -5.63 5.35
C ARG A 35 -13.46 -5.98 3.87
N ILE A 36 -12.93 -5.12 2.98
CA ILE A 36 -12.93 -5.44 1.53
C ILE A 36 -12.14 -6.72 1.27
N LYS A 37 -11.12 -7.02 2.07
CA LYS A 37 -10.27 -8.21 1.93
C LYS A 37 -10.84 -9.46 2.60
N ASP A 38 -12.04 -9.40 3.19
CA ASP A 38 -12.63 -10.46 4.01
C ASP A 38 -11.67 -10.96 5.11
N ARG A 39 -10.90 -10.04 5.69
CA ARG A 39 -9.92 -10.29 6.76
C ARG A 39 -10.46 -9.82 8.10
N GLU A 40 -9.89 -10.36 9.15
CA GLU A 40 -10.17 -9.93 10.51
C GLU A 40 -9.71 -8.47 10.71
N ASP A 41 -10.50 -7.66 11.43
CA ASP A 41 -10.26 -6.21 11.57
C ASP A 41 -8.90 -5.84 12.17
N TYR A 42 -8.30 -6.75 12.94
CA TYR A 42 -6.99 -6.57 13.58
C TYR A 42 -5.80 -6.84 12.66
N ARG A 43 -6.00 -7.43 11.47
CA ARG A 43 -4.91 -7.73 10.54
C ARG A 43 -4.13 -6.44 10.21
N PRO A 44 -2.79 -6.45 10.33
CA PRO A 44 -1.99 -5.28 10.00
C PRO A 44 -2.04 -4.99 8.50
N VAL A 45 -1.91 -3.70 8.15
CA VAL A 45 -1.79 -3.20 6.78
C VAL A 45 -0.40 -2.59 6.65
N ALA A 46 0.32 -2.98 5.60
CA ALA A 46 1.69 -2.53 5.39
C ALA A 46 1.73 -1.11 4.79
N PRO A 47 2.68 -0.25 5.18
CA PRO A 47 2.98 0.98 4.45
C PRO A 47 3.87 0.72 3.24
N VAL A 48 3.62 1.45 2.15
CA VAL A 48 4.57 1.67 1.05
C VAL A 48 5.03 3.13 1.09
N CYS A 49 6.33 3.36 1.27
CA CYS A 49 6.91 4.66 1.58
C CYS A 49 8.04 5.03 0.61
N LEU A 50 8.21 6.32 0.32
CA LEU A 50 9.39 6.83 -0.38
C LEU A 50 10.65 6.47 0.40
N GLU A 51 11.58 5.75 -0.24
CA GLU A 51 12.78 5.22 0.43
C GLU A 51 13.59 6.31 1.13
N HIS A 52 13.78 7.46 0.50
CA HIS A 52 14.54 8.57 1.07
C HIS A 52 13.84 9.27 2.24
N ARG A 53 12.52 9.12 2.39
CA ARG A 53 11.74 9.65 3.54
C ARG A 53 11.53 8.60 4.63
N ALA A 54 11.76 7.33 4.35
CA ALA A 54 11.55 6.25 5.32
C ALA A 54 12.30 6.45 6.65
N PRO A 55 13.55 6.96 6.69
CA PRO A 55 14.24 7.25 7.95
C PRO A 55 13.58 8.32 8.81
N GLU A 56 12.73 9.19 8.26
CA GLU A 56 12.00 10.21 9.01
C GLU A 56 10.74 9.65 9.67
N VAL A 57 10.14 8.63 9.05
CA VAL A 57 8.88 8.00 9.50
C VAL A 57 9.16 6.80 10.39
N PHE A 58 10.22 6.04 10.12
CA PHE A 58 10.49 4.74 10.70
C PHE A 58 11.91 4.64 11.28
N SER A 59 12.09 3.69 12.20
CA SER A 59 13.35 3.31 12.84
C SER A 59 13.49 1.78 12.78
N PRO A 60 14.49 1.23 12.08
CA PRO A 60 15.63 1.94 11.50
C PRO A 60 15.31 2.72 10.22
N GLY A 61 14.13 2.48 9.60
CA GLY A 61 13.74 3.13 8.33
C GLY A 61 14.69 2.88 7.15
N THR A 62 15.48 1.81 7.20
CA THR A 62 16.39 1.40 6.12
C THR A 62 15.63 0.86 4.92
N PRO A 63 16.27 0.77 3.74
CA PRO A 63 15.64 0.16 2.57
C PRO A 63 15.14 -1.26 2.87
N ASP A 64 13.84 -1.48 2.65
CA ASP A 64 13.16 -2.76 2.65
C ASP A 64 12.19 -2.82 1.46
N PRO A 65 12.70 -3.07 0.24
CA PRO A 65 11.88 -3.06 -0.97
C PRO A 65 10.91 -4.26 -1.05
N TYR A 66 11.10 -5.27 -0.21
CA TYR A 66 10.38 -6.54 -0.29
C TYR A 66 9.42 -6.79 0.88
N MET A 67 9.26 -5.81 1.78
CA MET A 67 8.29 -5.84 2.86
C MET A 67 8.53 -7.04 3.80
N ILE A 68 9.77 -7.19 4.27
CA ILE A 68 10.24 -8.35 5.04
C ILE A 68 10.29 -8.05 6.54
N PHE A 69 10.72 -6.85 6.92
CA PHE A 69 11.00 -6.48 8.29
C PHE A 69 9.94 -5.51 8.84
N ASP A 70 9.72 -5.60 10.14
CA ASP A 70 8.92 -4.64 10.88
C ASP A 70 9.86 -3.51 11.37
N HIS A 71 9.45 -2.26 11.15
CA HIS A 71 10.19 -1.08 11.58
C HIS A 71 9.36 -0.32 12.62
N GLY A 72 10.00 0.21 13.65
CA GLY A 72 9.33 1.06 14.65
C GLY A 72 8.89 2.38 14.02
N THR A 73 7.67 2.81 14.28
CA THR A 73 7.19 4.14 13.85
C THR A 73 7.83 5.20 14.74
N ARG A 74 8.35 6.27 14.16
CA ARG A 74 8.99 7.36 14.91
C ARG A 74 7.94 8.21 15.65
N PRO A 75 8.34 8.90 16.75
CA PRO A 75 7.45 9.79 17.48
C PRO A 75 6.77 10.83 16.57
N GLY A 76 5.48 11.06 16.77
CA GLY A 76 4.68 12.01 15.99
C GLY A 76 4.16 11.49 14.64
N TRP A 77 4.57 10.30 14.20
CA TRP A 77 4.02 9.68 12.98
C TRP A 77 2.83 8.77 13.24
N ALA A 78 2.72 8.18 14.43
CA ALA A 78 1.62 7.27 14.75
C ALA A 78 0.24 7.94 14.56
N ASP A 79 0.11 9.21 14.95
CA ASP A 79 -1.12 9.99 14.78
C ASP A 79 -1.33 10.48 13.34
N LYS A 80 -0.25 10.62 12.56
CA LYS A 80 -0.32 11.06 11.15
C LYS A 80 -0.71 9.94 10.20
N VAL A 81 -0.30 8.71 10.50
CA VAL A 81 -0.53 7.53 9.65
C VAL A 81 -1.08 6.34 10.43
N PRO A 82 -2.16 6.50 11.21
CA PRO A 82 -2.63 5.48 12.16
C PRO A 82 -3.08 4.17 11.51
N ALA A 83 -3.41 4.16 10.21
CA ALA A 83 -3.89 2.96 9.52
C ALA A 83 -2.83 1.85 9.38
N ILE A 84 -1.54 2.21 9.38
CA ILE A 84 -0.43 1.27 9.14
C ILE A 84 0.30 0.85 10.41
N VAL A 85 -0.05 1.45 11.56
CA VAL A 85 0.63 1.24 12.83
C VAL A 85 0.07 0.00 13.53
N HIS A 86 0.95 -0.91 13.90
CA HIS A 86 0.66 -2.09 14.72
C HIS A 86 0.42 -1.68 16.18
N LEU A 87 -0.12 -2.60 16.99
CA LEU A 87 -0.39 -2.33 18.41
C LEU A 87 0.88 -2.03 19.23
N ASP A 88 2.02 -2.57 18.81
CA ASP A 88 3.34 -2.35 19.42
C ASP A 88 4.07 -1.11 18.86
N GLY A 89 3.43 -0.31 18.00
CA GLY A 89 4.01 0.88 17.37
C GLY A 89 4.87 0.59 16.14
N THR A 90 5.01 -0.67 15.72
CA THR A 90 5.75 -1.04 14.50
C THR A 90 4.88 -0.97 13.24
N ALA A 91 5.50 -1.10 12.07
CA ALA A 91 4.82 -1.31 10.80
C ALA A 91 5.72 -2.12 9.86
N ARG A 92 5.13 -3.00 9.03
CA ARG A 92 5.89 -3.79 8.04
C ARG A 92 6.19 -2.99 6.79
N LEU A 93 7.32 -2.30 6.77
CA LEU A 93 7.65 -1.31 5.77
C LEU A 93 7.98 -1.92 4.41
N GLN A 94 7.40 -1.35 3.35
CA GLN A 94 7.95 -1.41 2.01
C GLN A 94 8.55 -0.05 1.64
N THR A 95 9.83 0.01 1.32
CA THR A 95 10.45 1.21 0.73
C THR A 95 10.44 1.14 -0.79
N VAL A 96 10.25 2.28 -1.45
CA VAL A 96 10.28 2.38 -2.91
C VAL A 96 11.15 3.55 -3.34
N ASN A 97 12.02 3.30 -4.33
CA ASN A 97 12.74 4.32 -5.06
C ASN A 97 12.38 4.28 -6.56
N GLU A 98 12.78 5.33 -7.29
CA GLU A 98 12.49 5.47 -8.71
C GLU A 98 13.03 4.33 -9.57
N ARG A 99 14.17 3.74 -9.20
CA ARG A 99 14.78 2.64 -9.97
C ARG A 99 13.99 1.35 -9.87
N GLN A 100 13.43 1.05 -8.71
CA GLN A 100 12.72 -0.20 -8.43
C GLN A 100 11.27 -0.18 -8.91
N SER A 101 10.55 0.91 -8.63
CA SER A 101 9.16 1.06 -9.07
C SER A 101 8.86 2.52 -9.44
N PRO A 102 9.18 2.93 -10.68
CA PRO A 102 8.99 4.30 -11.13
C PRO A 102 7.54 4.79 -10.97
N LEU A 103 6.56 3.91 -11.20
CA LEU A 103 5.14 4.25 -11.09
C LEU A 103 4.75 4.57 -9.64
N VAL A 104 5.09 3.67 -8.71
CA VAL A 104 4.73 3.82 -7.29
C VAL A 104 5.48 4.99 -6.69
N HIS A 105 6.76 5.18 -7.06
CA HIS A 105 7.53 6.34 -6.66
C HIS A 105 6.84 7.65 -7.09
N ARG A 106 6.48 7.79 -8.37
CA ARG A 106 5.76 8.99 -8.87
C ARG A 106 4.42 9.20 -8.17
N LEU A 107 3.68 8.13 -7.91
CA LEU A 107 2.41 8.20 -7.19
C LEU A 107 2.62 8.73 -5.76
N LEU A 108 3.59 8.19 -5.04
CA LEU A 108 3.90 8.63 -3.67
C LEU A 108 4.43 10.06 -3.64
N THR A 109 5.31 10.46 -4.57
CA THR A 109 5.77 11.85 -4.67
C THR A 109 4.61 12.81 -4.94
N ALA A 110 3.69 12.44 -5.83
CA ALA A 110 2.50 13.26 -6.10
C ALA A 110 1.57 13.33 -4.88
N TYR A 111 1.36 12.20 -4.20
CA TYR A 111 0.54 12.13 -2.99
C TYR A 111 1.16 12.93 -1.83
N GLU A 112 2.47 12.85 -1.64
CA GLU A 112 3.21 13.63 -0.65
C GLU A 112 3.06 15.13 -0.90
N ARG A 113 3.19 15.58 -2.16
CA ARG A 113 3.00 17.00 -2.50
C ARG A 113 1.59 17.50 -2.15
N LEU A 114 0.59 16.64 -2.21
CA LEU A 114 -0.80 16.99 -1.91
C LEU A 114 -1.15 16.90 -0.42
N SER A 115 -0.58 15.93 0.29
CA SER A 115 -1.00 15.56 1.65
C SER A 115 0.05 15.85 2.73
N GLY A 116 1.30 16.07 2.34
CA GLY A 116 2.46 16.06 3.24
C GLY A 116 2.88 14.68 3.75
N ILE A 117 2.25 13.60 3.27
CA ILE A 117 2.49 12.23 3.75
C ILE A 117 3.27 11.43 2.68
N PRO A 118 4.46 10.88 2.99
CA PRO A 118 5.33 10.22 2.02
C PRO A 118 4.98 8.74 1.76
N LEU A 119 3.81 8.28 2.21
CA LEU A 119 3.43 6.87 2.19
C LEU A 119 1.94 6.64 1.98
N LEU A 120 1.60 5.44 1.54
CA LEU A 120 0.25 4.92 1.46
C LEU A 120 0.16 3.57 2.15
N CYS A 121 -1.06 3.14 2.49
CA CYS A 121 -1.34 1.74 2.76
C CYS A 121 -1.12 0.91 1.48
N ASN A 122 -0.58 -0.29 1.63
CA ASN A 122 -0.44 -1.28 0.58
C ASN A 122 -0.97 -2.65 1.06
N THR A 123 -1.86 -3.24 0.26
CA THR A 123 -2.33 -4.63 0.45
C THR A 123 -2.55 -5.30 -0.91
N SER A 124 -2.61 -6.63 -0.95
CA SER A 124 -2.72 -7.39 -2.19
C SER A 124 -4.04 -7.17 -2.93
N ALA A 125 -3.99 -6.99 -4.25
CA ALA A 125 -5.16 -6.98 -5.12
C ALA A 125 -5.50 -8.42 -5.54
N ASN A 126 -6.35 -9.08 -4.75
CA ASN A 126 -6.80 -10.47 -4.94
C ASN A 126 -8.10 -10.76 -4.20
N HIS A 127 -8.67 -11.95 -4.40
CA HIS A 127 -9.62 -12.52 -3.44
C HIS A 127 -8.88 -13.16 -2.24
N LYS A 128 -9.59 -13.36 -1.12
CA LYS A 128 -9.07 -14.12 0.02
C LYS A 128 -8.66 -15.53 -0.43
N GLY A 129 -7.43 -15.93 -0.14
CA GLY A 129 -6.90 -17.26 -0.48
C GLY A 129 -6.72 -17.52 -1.98
N ARG A 130 -6.55 -16.47 -2.80
CA ARG A 130 -6.29 -16.57 -4.25
C ARG A 130 -5.05 -15.76 -4.65
N GLY A 131 -4.53 -16.04 -5.85
CA GLY A 131 -3.47 -15.24 -6.48
C GLY A 131 -3.94 -13.84 -6.85
N PHE A 132 -3.01 -12.99 -7.30
CA PHE A 132 -3.30 -11.63 -7.74
C PHE A 132 -4.28 -11.58 -8.91
N PHE A 133 -5.03 -10.49 -9.01
CA PHE A 133 -5.83 -10.24 -10.20
C PHE A 133 -4.91 -10.16 -11.43
N PRO A 134 -5.16 -10.95 -12.49
CA PRO A 134 -4.31 -10.94 -13.67
C PRO A 134 -4.52 -9.67 -14.52
N ASP A 135 -5.76 -9.15 -14.53
CA ASP A 135 -6.21 -8.07 -15.41
C ASP A 135 -7.29 -7.17 -14.77
N VAL A 136 -7.63 -6.09 -15.48
CA VAL A 136 -8.64 -5.12 -15.07
C VAL A 136 -10.02 -5.74 -14.97
N ALA A 137 -10.39 -6.66 -15.86
CA ALA A 137 -11.71 -7.29 -15.86
C ALA A 137 -11.96 -8.08 -14.57
N SER A 138 -10.96 -8.87 -14.13
CA SER A 138 -11.00 -9.62 -12.88
C SER A 138 -11.11 -8.69 -11.66
N ALA A 139 -10.32 -7.60 -11.65
CA ALA A 139 -10.38 -6.60 -10.58
C ALA A 139 -11.73 -5.84 -10.54
N ALA A 140 -12.30 -5.55 -11.72
CA ALA A 140 -13.59 -4.87 -11.84
C ALA A 140 -14.74 -5.78 -11.38
N ALA A 141 -14.70 -7.07 -11.75
CA ALA A 141 -15.68 -8.06 -11.32
C ALA A 141 -15.68 -8.27 -9.79
N TRP A 142 -14.55 -8.07 -9.12
CA TRP A 142 -14.48 -8.11 -7.66
C TRP A 142 -15.22 -6.94 -6.99
N GLY A 143 -15.26 -5.76 -7.61
CA GLY A 143 -16.09 -4.62 -7.17
C GLY A 143 -15.71 -3.99 -5.82
N GLY A 144 -14.60 -4.39 -5.18
CA GLY A 144 -14.25 -3.96 -3.82
C GLY A 144 -13.69 -2.53 -3.71
N VAL A 145 -13.46 -1.82 -4.83
CA VAL A 145 -12.95 -0.44 -4.86
C VAL A 145 -13.59 0.37 -5.98
N GLY A 146 -13.71 1.70 -5.79
CA GLY A 146 -14.29 2.60 -6.79
C GLY A 146 -13.37 3.02 -7.94
N ALA A 147 -12.13 2.53 -7.99
CA ALA A 147 -11.19 2.88 -9.06
C ALA A 147 -10.08 1.84 -9.25
N ILE A 148 -9.75 1.55 -10.51
CA ILE A 148 -8.67 0.67 -10.94
C ILE A 148 -7.79 1.45 -11.91
N TRP A 149 -6.49 1.47 -11.66
CA TRP A 149 -5.48 2.11 -12.50
C TRP A 149 -4.65 0.99 -13.16
N SER A 150 -4.71 0.85 -14.50
CA SER A 150 -3.87 -0.05 -15.29
C SER A 150 -3.31 0.52 -16.60
N ASP A 151 -1.97 0.52 -16.73
CA ASP A 151 -1.12 1.00 -17.85
C ASP A 151 -1.66 2.16 -18.76
N GLY A 152 -1.46 3.42 -18.36
CA GLY A 152 -2.04 4.67 -18.85
C GLY A 152 -3.49 5.03 -18.45
N ARG A 153 -4.34 4.10 -17.97
CA ARG A 153 -5.80 4.29 -17.92
C ARG A 153 -6.46 4.08 -16.54
N LEU A 154 -7.21 5.08 -16.10
CA LEU A 154 -8.08 4.98 -14.93
C LEU A 154 -9.46 4.43 -15.34
N TYR A 155 -9.88 3.37 -14.68
CA TYR A 155 -11.20 2.73 -14.81
C TYR A 155 -11.99 2.99 -13.53
N GLN A 156 -13.25 3.40 -13.68
CA GLN A 156 -14.19 3.58 -12.59
C GLN A 156 -15.33 2.58 -12.83
N PRO A 157 -15.36 1.46 -12.09
CA PRO A 157 -16.46 0.51 -12.18
C PRO A 157 -17.78 1.23 -11.88
N ALA A 158 -18.80 0.97 -12.70
CA ALA A 158 -20.15 1.51 -12.55
C ALA A 158 -20.88 0.90 -11.34
#